data_AF-A0A3D1PMI0-F1
#
_entry.id   AF-A0A3D1PMI0-F1
#
_cell.length_a   1.000
_cell.length_b   1.000
_cell.length_c   1.000
_cell.angle_alpha   90.00
_cell.angle_beta   90.00
_cell.angle_gamma   90.00
#
_symmetry.space_group_name_H-M   'P 1'
#
loop_
_entity.id
_entity.type
_entity.pdbx_description
1 polymer ?
#
loop_
_entity_poly.entity_id
_entity_poly.type
_entity_poly.pdbx_seq_one_letter_code
_entity_poly.pdbx_strand_id
1 'polypeptide(L)'
;MRIRNNKINVFLSDDEKFILKRDSSKLNLSQSEYIRNLIIGYEVKNPEVKEEIKNSIGEYIIEKILKTLEENIDCLIKVKNKFHYLGYFENEQAIGTKIEALKIQKSEIKEYLSSIRNDKDNAG
;
A
#
# COMPACT_ATOMS: atom_id res chain seq x y z
N MET A 1 9.34 -9.19 37.82
CA MET A 1 10.46 -9.97 37.22
C MET A 1 11.25 -9.03 36.30
N ARG A 2 12.55 -8.80 36.56
CA ARG A 2 13.36 -7.82 35.81
C ARG A 2 14.06 -8.53 34.64
N ILE A 3 13.70 -8.18 33.42
CA ILE A 3 14.36 -8.69 32.21
C ILE A 3 15.76 -8.07 32.15
N ARG A 4 16.80 -8.90 32.11
CA ARG A 4 18.19 -8.47 31.93
C ARG A 4 18.63 -8.85 30.53
N ASN A 5 19.12 -7.88 29.75
CA ASN A 5 19.65 -8.13 28.42
C ASN A 5 21.02 -8.80 28.55
N ASN A 6 21.07 -10.12 28.37
CA ASN A 6 22.32 -10.87 28.32
C ASN A 6 22.90 -10.80 26.90
N LYS A 7 24.09 -10.23 26.75
CA LYS A 7 24.86 -10.26 25.51
C LYS A 7 25.72 -11.52 25.50
N ILE A 8 25.54 -12.36 24.48
CA ILE A 8 26.34 -13.56 24.25
C ILE A 8 27.13 -13.35 22.97
N ASN A 9 28.45 -13.53 23.02
CA ASN A 9 29.29 -13.54 21.83
C ASN A 9 29.45 -15.00 21.38
N VAL A 10 29.18 -15.27 20.10
CA VAL A 10 29.36 -16.60 19.50
C VAL A 10 30.41 -16.47 18.42
N PHE A 11 31.42 -17.34 18.46
CA PHE A 11 32.43 -17.48 17.42
C PHE A 11 32.04 -18.64 16.52
N LEU A 12 31.94 -18.38 15.22
CA LEU A 12 31.65 -19.37 14.21
C LEU A 12 32.92 -19.73 13.45
N SER A 13 33.09 -21.01 13.17
CA SER A 13 34.07 -21.53 12.21
C SER A 13 33.75 -21.06 10.79
N ASP A 14 34.70 -21.23 9.87
CA ASP A 14 34.51 -20.78 8.48
C ASP A 14 33.45 -21.60 7.74
N ASP A 15 33.31 -22.89 8.06
CA ASP A 15 32.24 -23.75 7.54
C ASP A 15 30.87 -23.31 8.07
N GLU A 16 30.75 -23.00 9.36
CA GLU A 16 29.49 -22.51 9.95
C GLU A 16 29.10 -21.15 9.38
N LYS A 17 30.07 -20.25 9.14
CA LYS A 17 29.81 -18.97 8.43
C LYS A 17 29.31 -19.20 7.02
N PHE A 18 29.88 -20.18 6.31
CA PHE A 18 29.48 -20.51 4.95
C PHE A 18 28.04 -21.03 4.91
N ILE A 19 27.69 -21.97 5.79
CA ILE A 19 26.34 -22.51 5.94
C ILE A 19 25.35 -21.40 6.29
N LEU A 20 25.68 -20.57 7.29
CA LEU A 20 24.84 -19.45 7.73
C LEU A 20 24.52 -18.50 6.57
N LYS A 21 25.54 -18.13 5.78
CA LYS A 21 25.37 -17.25 4.61
C LYS A 21 24.52 -17.92 3.53
N ARG A 22 24.78 -19.19 3.23
CA ARG A 22 24.05 -19.93 2.19
C ARG A 22 22.56 -20.05 2.53
N ASP A 23 22.25 -20.50 3.74
CA ASP A 23 20.87 -20.79 4.14
C ASP A 23 20.06 -19.53 4.40
N SER A 24 20.68 -18.48 4.99
CA SER A 24 20.01 -17.19 5.14
C SER A 24 19.65 -16.58 3.79
N SER A 25 20.55 -16.66 2.81
CA SER A 25 20.29 -16.18 1.45
C SER A 25 19.21 -16.99 0.73
N LYS A 26 19.16 -18.32 0.92
CA LYS A 26 18.11 -19.16 0.33
C LYS A 26 16.71 -18.76 0.81
N LEU A 27 16.59 -18.25 2.04
CA LEU A 27 15.34 -17.82 2.66
C LEU A 27 15.09 -16.31 2.58
N ASN A 28 15.97 -15.55 1.91
CA ASN A 28 15.94 -14.07 1.86
C ASN A 28 15.91 -13.41 3.25
N LEU A 29 16.58 -13.99 4.24
CA LEU A 29 16.66 -13.45 5.60
C LEU A 29 18.04 -12.85 5.88
N SER A 30 18.09 -11.91 6.82
CA SER A 30 19.37 -11.50 7.40
C SER A 30 19.97 -12.65 8.23
N GLN A 31 21.30 -12.71 8.35
CA GLN A 31 21.96 -13.78 9.11
C GLN A 31 21.52 -13.80 10.59
N SER A 32 21.33 -12.62 11.20
CA SER A 32 20.86 -12.52 12.58
C SER A 32 19.41 -12.99 12.74
N GLU A 33 18.57 -12.73 11.76
CA GLU A 33 17.18 -13.21 11.72
C GLU A 33 17.10 -14.71 11.51
N TYR A 34 17.93 -15.27 10.63
CA TYR A 34 18.05 -16.71 10.48
C TYR A 34 18.47 -17.38 11.80
N ILE A 35 19.49 -16.86 12.49
CA ILE A 35 19.92 -17.38 13.80
C ILE A 35 18.78 -17.32 14.83
N ARG A 36 18.06 -16.20 14.89
CA ARG A 36 16.91 -16.04 15.79
C ARG A 36 15.83 -17.08 15.55
N ASN A 37 15.55 -17.39 14.27
CA ASN A 37 14.57 -18.41 13.89
C ASN A 37 15.00 -19.83 14.29
N LEU A 38 16.30 -20.08 14.42
CA LEU A 38 16.83 -21.38 14.88
C LEU A 38 16.79 -21.54 16.40
N ILE A 39 16.64 -20.46 17.18
CA ILE A 39 16.60 -20.52 18.64
C ILE A 39 15.21 -21.00 19.09
N ILE A 40 15.15 -22.22 19.62
CA ILE A 40 13.92 -22.79 20.17
C ILE A 40 13.41 -21.92 21.34
N GLY A 41 12.16 -21.47 21.24
CA GLY A 41 11.53 -20.59 22.24
C GLY A 41 11.79 -19.09 22.01
N TYR A 42 12.47 -18.70 20.94
CA TYR A 42 12.52 -17.30 20.51
C TYR A 42 11.22 -16.94 19.79
N GLU A 43 10.31 -16.23 20.47
CA GLU A 43 9.23 -15.54 19.78
C GLU A 43 9.83 -14.31 19.07
N VAL A 44 9.85 -14.37 17.74
CA VAL A 44 10.04 -13.18 16.93
C VAL A 44 8.90 -12.24 17.30
N LYS A 45 9.22 -11.15 17.98
CA LYS A 45 8.33 -9.98 17.99
C LYS A 45 8.27 -9.54 16.54
N ASN A 46 7.29 -10.04 15.79
CA ASN A 46 6.92 -9.41 14.54
C ASN A 46 6.81 -7.93 14.87
N PRO A 47 7.51 -7.02 14.17
CA PRO A 47 7.13 -5.63 14.27
C PRO A 47 5.65 -5.65 13.95
N GLU A 48 4.80 -5.31 14.92
CA GLU A 48 3.41 -5.01 14.65
C GLU A 48 3.47 -4.11 13.43
N VAL A 49 2.95 -4.60 12.30
CA VAL A 49 2.85 -3.78 11.10
C VAL A 49 1.92 -2.67 11.54
N LYS A 50 2.50 -1.57 12.01
CA LYS A 50 1.77 -0.44 12.57
C LYS A 50 0.68 -0.13 11.57
N GLU A 51 -0.57 -0.05 12.00
CA GLU A 51 -1.71 0.22 11.13
C GLU A 51 -1.46 1.45 10.25
N GLU A 52 -0.62 2.38 10.70
CA GLU A 52 -0.01 3.48 9.94
C GLU A 52 0.56 3.10 8.56
N ILE A 53 1.29 1.98 8.42
CA ILE A 53 1.89 1.54 7.14
C ILE A 53 0.83 0.92 6.22
N LYS A 54 -0.13 0.17 6.77
CA LYS A 54 -1.27 -0.35 5.99
C LYS A 54 -2.16 0.81 5.50
N ASN A 55 -2.39 1.79 6.36
CA ASN A 55 -3.18 2.98 6.04
C ASN A 55 -2.46 3.87 5.02
N SER A 56 -1.12 3.97 5.06
CA SER A 56 -0.35 4.74 4.07
C SER A 56 -0.38 4.11 2.67
N ILE A 57 -0.36 2.77 2.57
CA ILE A 57 -0.54 2.07 1.30
C ILE A 57 -1.97 2.26 0.77
N GLY A 58 -2.97 2.22 1.64
CA GLY A 58 -4.38 2.47 1.29
C GLY A 58 -4.59 3.87 0.71
N GLU A 59 -4.09 4.90 1.37
CA GLU A 59 -4.18 6.29 0.89
C GLU A 59 -3.50 6.47 -0.47
N TYR A 60 -2.29 5.92 -0.64
CA TYR A 60 -1.57 5.98 -1.92
C TYR A 60 -2.36 5.35 -3.07
N ILE A 61 -3.00 4.20 -2.82
CA ILE A 61 -3.85 3.53 -3.82
C ILE A 61 -5.06 4.41 -4.16
N ILE A 62 -5.73 4.99 -3.16
CA ILE A 62 -6.89 5.87 -3.37
C ILE A 62 -6.52 7.12 -4.17
N GLU A 63 -5.39 7.77 -3.87
CA GLU A 63 -4.90 8.91 -4.65
C GLU A 63 -4.63 8.56 -6.12
N LYS A 64 -4.05 7.38 -6.36
CA LYS A 64 -3.82 6.89 -7.73
C LYS A 64 -5.13 6.62 -8.48
N ILE A 65 -6.15 6.09 -7.80
CA ILE A 65 -7.49 5.90 -8.36
C ILE A 65 -8.11 7.26 -8.71
N LEU A 66 -8.05 8.24 -7.81
CA LEU A 66 -8.57 9.60 -8.04
C LEU A 66 -7.91 10.26 -9.26
N LYS A 67 -6.59 10.13 -9.40
CA LYS A 67 -5.85 10.64 -10.56
C LYS A 67 -6.29 9.97 -11.86
N THR A 68 -6.40 8.65 -11.86
CA THR A 68 -6.84 7.88 -13.04
C THR A 68 -8.27 8.24 -13.44
N LEU A 69 -9.14 8.46 -12.45
CA LEU A 69 -10.54 8.85 -12.68
C LEU A 69 -10.63 10.24 -13.34
N GLU A 70 -9.78 11.19 -12.93
CA GLU A 70 -9.68 12.51 -13.53
C GLU A 70 -9.21 12.45 -15.00
N GLU A 71 -8.15 11.70 -15.28
CA GLU A 71 -7.66 11.49 -16.66
C GLU A 71 -8.73 10.85 -17.57
N ASN A 72 -9.51 9.91 -17.03
CA ASN A 72 -10.62 9.28 -17.75
C ASN A 72 -11.78 10.25 -18.02
N ILE A 73 -12.15 11.09 -17.06
CA ILE A 73 -13.18 12.12 -17.24
C ILE A 73 -12.76 13.10 -18.36
N ASP A 74 -11.50 13.56 -18.36
CA ASP A 74 -10.96 14.44 -19.40
C ASP A 74 -10.99 13.78 -20.78
N CYS A 75 -10.66 12.50 -20.85
CA CYS A 75 -10.75 11.72 -22.10
C CYS A 75 -12.21 11.64 -22.59
N LEU A 76 -13.15 11.34 -21.70
CA LEU A 76 -14.58 11.25 -22.05
C LEU A 76 -15.14 12.60 -22.50
N ILE A 77 -14.70 13.73 -21.92
CA ILE A 77 -15.10 15.06 -22.38
C ILE A 77 -14.67 15.28 -23.85
N LYS A 78 -13.44 14.87 -24.22
CA LYS A 78 -12.98 14.95 -25.61
C LYS A 78 -13.82 14.07 -26.54
N VAL A 79 -14.19 12.86 -26.11
CA VAL A 79 -15.07 11.96 -26.88
C VAL A 79 -16.47 12.55 -27.04
N LYS A 80 -17.06 13.08 -25.96
CA LYS A 80 -18.35 13.77 -25.97
C LYS A 80 -18.36 14.91 -27.00
N ASN A 81 -17.33 15.74 -26.98
CA ASN A 81 -17.20 16.85 -27.93
C ASN A 81 -17.10 16.35 -29.37
N LYS A 82 -16.43 15.23 -29.63
CA LYS A 82 -16.42 14.61 -30.97
C LYS A 82 -17.81 14.14 -31.40
N PHE A 83 -18.58 13.53 -30.49
CA PHE A 83 -19.96 13.13 -30.80
C PHE A 83 -20.84 14.32 -31.14
N HIS A 84 -20.69 15.44 -30.41
CA HIS A 84 -21.37 16.69 -30.71
C HIS A 84 -21.08 17.17 -32.14
N TYR A 85 -19.80 17.27 -32.52
CA TYR A 85 -19.40 17.73 -33.86
C TYR A 85 -19.88 16.81 -34.99
N LEU A 86 -20.01 15.51 -34.72
CA LEU A 86 -20.45 14.52 -35.70
C LEU A 86 -21.98 14.31 -35.72
N GLY A 87 -22.74 15.00 -34.85
CA GLY A 87 -24.20 14.88 -34.78
C GLY A 87 -24.70 13.59 -34.13
N TYR A 88 -23.86 12.88 -33.37
CA TYR A 88 -24.27 11.67 -32.63
C TYR A 88 -24.89 12.03 -31.28
N PHE A 89 -26.10 12.59 -31.29
CA PHE A 89 -26.76 13.16 -30.11
C PHE A 89 -27.01 12.15 -28.98
N GLU A 90 -27.48 10.94 -29.30
CA GLU A 90 -27.71 9.89 -28.29
C GLU A 90 -26.41 9.48 -27.59
N ASN A 91 -25.32 9.36 -28.35
CA ASN A 91 -24.01 9.02 -27.80
C ASN A 91 -23.43 10.18 -26.98
N GLU A 92 -23.60 11.43 -27.44
CA GLU A 92 -23.22 12.62 -26.69
C GLU A 92 -23.91 12.64 -25.32
N GLN A 93 -25.23 12.41 -25.30
CA GLN A 93 -26.02 12.36 -24.09
C GLN A 93 -25.58 11.21 -23.16
N ALA A 94 -25.41 10.00 -23.70
CA ALA A 94 -24.99 8.83 -22.94
C ALA A 94 -23.61 9.03 -22.28
N ILE A 95 -22.63 9.59 -23.01
CA ILE A 95 -21.33 9.94 -22.46
C ILE A 95 -21.46 11.07 -21.44
N GLY A 96 -22.30 12.07 -21.69
CA GLY A 96 -22.60 13.15 -20.75
C GLY A 96 -23.08 12.64 -19.40
N THR A 97 -24.08 11.75 -19.38
CA THR A 97 -24.58 11.12 -18.15
C THR A 97 -23.47 10.33 -17.43
N LYS A 98 -22.63 9.62 -18.18
CA LYS A 98 -21.53 8.84 -17.60
C LYS A 98 -20.43 9.73 -16.99
N ILE A 99 -20.13 10.88 -17.60
CA ILE A 99 -19.22 11.87 -17.03
C ILE A 99 -19.74 12.41 -15.70
N GLU A 100 -21.03 12.76 -15.61
CA GLU A 100 -21.61 13.27 -14.36
C GLU A 100 -21.60 12.20 -13.25
N ALA A 101 -21.92 10.95 -13.58
CA ALA A 101 -21.82 9.85 -12.62
C ALA A 101 -20.38 9.66 -12.09
N LEU A 102 -19.37 9.74 -12.97
CA LEU A 102 -17.96 9.62 -12.57
C LEU A 102 -17.49 10.81 -11.72
N LYS A 103 -18.02 12.03 -11.95
CA LYS A 103 -17.74 13.19 -11.10
C LYS A 103 -18.27 13.00 -9.68
N ILE A 104 -19.49 12.46 -9.54
CA ILE A 104 -20.08 12.14 -8.23
C ILE A 104 -19.25 11.09 -7.50
N GLN A 105 -18.87 10.01 -8.18
CA GLN A 105 -17.98 8.99 -7.60
C GLN A 105 -16.63 9.56 -7.18
N LYS A 106 -16.06 10.49 -7.97
CA LYS A 106 -14.81 11.18 -7.61
C LYS A 106 -14.95 11.97 -6.31
N SER A 107 -16.05 12.70 -6.13
CA SER A 107 -16.30 13.43 -4.87
C SER A 107 -16.46 12.49 -3.68
N GLU A 108 -17.23 11.40 -3.81
CA GLU A 108 -17.45 10.42 -2.73
C GLU A 108 -16.13 9.78 -2.27
N ILE A 109 -15.28 9.37 -3.22
CA ILE A 109 -13.95 8.79 -2.91
C ILE A 109 -13.05 9.83 -2.23
N LYS A 110 -13.14 11.10 -2.64
CA LYS A 110 -12.37 12.19 -2.04
C LYS A 110 -12.83 12.50 -0.61
N GLU A 111 -14.13 12.45 -0.35
CA GLU A 111 -14.69 12.58 1.00
C GLU A 111 -14.24 11.40 1.87
N TYR A 112 -14.33 10.17 1.38
CA TYR A 112 -13.84 8.99 2.09
C TYR A 112 -12.36 9.10 2.45
N LEU A 113 -11.50 9.56 1.52
CA LEU A 113 -10.09 9.80 1.79
C LEU A 113 -9.88 10.86 2.88
N SER A 114 -10.71 11.90 2.89
CA SER A 114 -10.66 12.96 3.90
C SER A 114 -11.07 12.43 5.28
N SER A 115 -12.10 11.58 5.35
CA SER A 115 -12.51 10.92 6.60
C SER A 115 -11.41 10.04 7.19
N ILE A 116 -10.74 9.23 6.37
CA ILE A 116 -9.61 8.38 6.83
C ILE A 116 -8.49 9.22 7.46
N ARG A 117 -8.21 10.41 6.90
CA ARG A 117 -7.19 11.32 7.41
C ARG A 117 -7.60 11.98 8.72
N ASN A 118 -8.83 12.47 8.80
CA ASN A 118 -9.36 13.14 9.99
C ASN A 118 -9.47 12.18 11.20
N ASP A 119 -9.80 10.91 10.97
CA ASP A 119 -9.86 9.89 12.03
C ASP A 119 -8.49 9.62 12.66
N LYS A 120 -7.38 9.85 11.94
CA LYS A 120 -6.02 9.71 12.48
C LYS A 120 -5.63 10.87 13.40
N ASP A 121 -6.10 12.09 13.10
CA ASP A 121 -5.72 13.29 13.85
C ASP A 121 -6.51 13.44 15.17
N ASN A 122 -7.68 12.80 15.28
CA ASN A 122 -8.52 12.83 16.48
C ASN A 122 -8.19 11.75 17.53
N ALA A 123 -7.21 10.88 17.29
CA ALA A 123 -6.81 9.80 18.21
C ALA A 123 -5.69 10.20 19.21
N GLY A 124 -5.46 11.51 19.41
CA GLY A 124 -4.42 12.08 20.28
C GLY A 124 -4.89 12.46 21.68
#